data_AF-A0AAW4B9B0-F1
#
_entry.id   AF-A0AAW4B9B0-F1
#
_cell.length_a   1.000
_cell.length_b   1.000
_cell.length_c   1.000
_cell.angle_alpha   90.00
_cell.angle_beta   90.00
_cell.angle_gamma   90.00
#
_symmetry.space_group_name_H-M   'P 1'
#
loop_
_entity.id
_entity.type
_entity.pdbx_description
1 polymer ?
#
loop_
_entity_poly.entity_id
_entity_poly.type
_entity_poly.pdbx_seq_one_letter_code
_entity_poly.pdbx_strand_id
1 'polypeptide(L)' 'MSLTCPMCGDAKDFFVDKNYDVCCGYCGFKVAEIKEQFLISKNQAERIKKNKFSRLANKK' A
#
# COMPACT_ATOMS: atom_id res chain seq x y z
N MET A 1 14.47 -10.98 14.62
CA MET A 1 13.19 -10.24 14.67
C MET A 1 12.12 -11.15 14.09
N SER A 2 11.20 -11.64 14.92
CA SER A 2 10.08 -12.45 14.44
C SER A 2 9.04 -11.55 13.75
N LEU A 3 8.62 -11.91 12.54
CA LEU A 3 7.57 -11.25 11.76
C LEU A 3 6.17 -11.63 12.27
N THR A 4 5.99 -11.64 13.58
CA THR A 4 4.76 -12.06 14.24
C THR A 4 3.94 -10.86 14.68
N CYS A 5 2.62 -10.99 14.68
CA CYS A 5 1.74 -9.93 15.20
C CYS A 5 2.14 -9.57 16.64
N PRO A 6 2.33 -8.27 16.96
CA PRO A 6 2.77 -7.84 18.29
C PRO A 6 1.72 -8.10 19.38
N MET A 7 0.44 -8.26 19.00
CA MET A 7 -0.64 -8.50 19.95
C MET A 7 -0.88 -9.97 20.25
N CYS A 8 -0.99 -10.83 19.22
CA CYS A 8 -1.31 -12.24 19.43
C CYS A 8 -0.09 -13.16 19.40
N GLY A 9 1.09 -12.70 18.97
CA GLY A 9 2.32 -13.50 18.90
C GLY A 9 2.31 -14.62 17.85
N ASP A 10 1.15 -15.02 17.34
CA ASP A 10 0.99 -16.18 16.47
C ASP A 10 0.93 -15.86 14.97
N ALA A 11 0.28 -14.76 14.60
CA ALA A 11 -0.02 -14.50 13.19
C ALA A 11 1.21 -14.03 12.42
N LYS A 12 1.49 -14.72 11.31
CA LYS A 12 2.45 -14.31 10.28
C LYS A 12 1.78 -13.70 9.05
N ASP A 13 0.45 -13.83 8.96
CA ASP A 13 -0.35 -13.32 7.87
C ASP A 13 -0.93 -11.95 8.21
N PHE A 14 -0.79 -11.02 7.27
CA PHE A 14 -1.30 -9.65 7.35
C PHE A 14 -2.10 -9.33 6.10
N PHE A 15 -3.16 -8.53 6.25
CA PHE A 15 -3.97 -8.05 5.12
C PHE A 15 -4.15 -6.54 5.21
N VAL A 16 -4.48 -5.92 4.08
CA VAL A 16 -4.85 -4.51 4.01
C VAL A 16 -6.37 -4.40 3.92
N ASP A 17 -6.97 -3.63 4.81
CA ASP A 17 -8.41 -3.42 4.82
C ASP A 17 -8.85 -2.29 3.86
N LYS A 18 -10.16 -1.98 3.84
CA LYS A 18 -10.71 -0.91 2.99
C LYS A 18 -10.31 0.50 3.46
N ASN A 19 -9.84 0.65 4.69
CA ASN A 19 -9.39 1.91 5.27
C ASN A 19 -7.88 2.14 5.04
N TYR A 20 -7.20 1.22 4.33
CA TYR A 20 -5.75 1.22 4.12
C TYR A 20 -4.96 0.98 5.42
N ASP A 21 -5.55 0.22 6.34
CA ASP A 21 -4.89 -0.27 7.53
C ASP A 21 -4.33 -1.67 7.29
N VAL A 22 -3.09 -1.90 7.72
CA VAL A 22 -2.46 -3.21 7.75
C VAL A 22 -2.89 -3.91 9.04
N CYS A 23 -3.67 -4.97 8.90
CA CYS A 23 -4.25 -5.70 10.00
C CYS A 23 -3.72 -7.13 10.09
N CYS A 24 -3.66 -7.65 11.31
CA CYS A 24 -3.35 -9.04 11.59
C CYS A 24 -4.46 -9.97 11.06
N GLY A 25 -4.09 -10.99 10.29
CA GLY A 25 -5.03 -11.96 9.73
C GLY A 25 -5.72 -12.86 10.75
N TYR A 26 -5.22 -12.93 11.98
CA TYR A 26 -5.79 -13.78 13.05
C TYR A 26 -6.66 -12.99 14.02
N CYS A 27 -6.10 -11.99 14.70
CA CYS A 27 -6.81 -11.23 15.73
C CYS A 27 -7.42 -9.92 15.23
N GLY A 28 -7.21 -9.55 13.96
CA GLY A 28 -7.71 -8.30 13.39
C GLY A 28 -7.02 -7.03 13.90
N PHE A 29 -5.98 -7.16 14.73
CA PHE A 29 -5.27 -6.01 15.28
C PHE A 29 -4.61 -5.16 14.18
N LYS A 30 -4.83 -3.84 14.24
CA LYS A 30 -4.19 -2.86 13.36
C LYS A 30 -2.72 -2.70 13.72
N VAL A 31 -1.84 -3.05 12.79
CA VAL A 31 -0.38 -3.02 12.94
C VAL A 31 0.19 -1.70 12.41
N ALA A 32 -0.34 -1.20 11.30
CA ALA A 32 0.11 0.04 10.67
C ALA A 32 -0.99 0.66 9.80
N GLU A 33 -0.81 1.92 9.43
CA GLU A 33 -1.64 2.62 8.45
C GLU A 33 -0.78 3.00 7.24
N ILE A 34 -1.24 2.67 6.04
CA ILE A 34 -0.48 2.90 4.78
C ILE A 34 -1.17 3.88 3.83
N LYS A 35 -2.24 4.53 4.28
CA LYS A 35 -3.06 5.44 3.47
C LYS A 35 -2.23 6.55 2.81
N GLU A 36 -1.33 7.17 3.56
CA GLU A 36 -0.48 8.25 3.06
C GLU A 36 0.48 7.76 1.97
N GLN A 37 1.19 6.65 2.22
CA GLN A 37 2.11 6.07 1.24
C GLN A 37 1.39 5.62 -0.04
N PHE A 38 0.19 5.07 0.11
CA PHE A 38 -0.66 4.70 -1.02
C PHE A 38 -1.04 5.93 -1.86
N LEU A 39 -1.45 7.03 -1.21
CA LEU A 39 -1.81 8.27 -1.90
C LEU A 39 -0.62 8.89 -2.64
N ILE A 40 0.56 8.92 -2.01
CA ILE A 40 1.81 9.39 -2.65
C ILE A 40 2.11 8.55 -3.89
N SER A 41 2.06 7.22 -3.76
CA SER A 41 2.34 6.27 -4.85
C SER A 41 1.32 6.41 -6.00
N LYS A 42 0.03 6.60 -5.67
CA LYS A 42 -1.03 6.85 -6.64
C LYS A 42 -0.75 8.12 -7.45
N ASN A 43 -0.43 9.23 -6.76
CA ASN A 43 -0.13 10.50 -7.41
C ASN A 43 1.12 10.41 -8.32
N GLN A 44 2.15 9.67 -7.89
CA GLN A 44 3.33 9.41 -8.72
C GLN A 44 2.98 8.59 -9.96
N ALA A 45 2.19 7.52 -9.82
CA ALA A 45 1.75 6.69 -10.95
C ALA A 45 0.94 7.49 -11.98
N GLU A 46 0.06 8.40 -11.53
CA GLU A 46 -0.69 9.29 -12.41
C GLU A 46 0.22 10.28 -13.16
N ARG A 47 1.25 10.83 -12.51
CA ARG A 47 2.26 11.68 -13.16
C ARG A 47 3.04 10.93 -14.24
N ILE A 48 3.44 9.68 -13.96
CA ILE A 48 4.14 8.83 -14.95
C ILE A 48 3.24 8.55 -16.16
N LYS A 49 1.94 8.26 -15.94
CA LYS A 49 0.98 8.10 -17.04
C LYS A 49 0.92 9.36 -17.91
N LYS A 50 0.78 10.55 -17.33
CA LYS A 50 0.74 11.82 -18.09
C LYS A 50 1.98 12.04 -18.96
N ASN A 51 3.17 11.71 -18.45
CA ASN A 51 4.42 11.84 -19.20
C ASN A 51 4.61 10.80 -20.31
N LYS A 52 3.95 9.64 -20.22
CA LYS A 52 4.03 8.61 -21.27
C LYS A 52 3.22 9.01 -22.51
N PHE A 53 2.12 9.75 -22.34
CA PHE A 53 1.30 10.26 -23.45
C PHE A 53 1.90 11.47 -24.17
N SER A 54 2.64 12.34 -23.48
CA SER A 54 3.32 13.48 -24.13
C SER A 54 4.47 13.07 -25.06
N ARG A 55 5.10 11.91 -24.84
CA ARG A 55 6.13 11.36 -25.76
C ARG A 55 5.55 10.73 -27.03
N LEU A 56 4.30 10.27 -27.00
CA LEU A 56 3.59 9.72 -28.17
C LEU A 56 3.01 10.82 -29.07
N ALA A 57 2.68 11.98 -28.51
CA ALA A 57 2.16 13.12 -29.27
C ALA A 57 3.23 13.90 -30.05
N ASN A 58 4.52 13.73 -29.74
CA ASN A 58 5.63 14.47 -30.33
C ASN A 58 6.43 13.65 -31.36
N LYS A 59 5.76 12.68 -32.00
CA LYS A 59 6.33 11.78 -33.02
C LYS A 59 5.54 11.85 -34.34
N LYS A 60 5.05 13.04 -34.68
CA LYS A 60 4.50 13.37 -36.00
C LYS A 60 5.38 14.40 -36.67
#